data_AF-A0A8H3DL11-F1
#
_entry.id   AF-A0A8H3DL11-F1
#
_cell.length_a   1.000
_cell.length_b   1.000
_cell.length_c   1.000
_cell.angle_alpha   90.00
_cell.angle_beta   90.00
_cell.angle_gamma   90.00
#
_symmetry.space_group_name_H-M   'P 1'
#
loop_
_entity.id
_entity.type
_entity.pdbx_description
1 polymer ?
#
loop_
_entity_poly.entity_id
_entity_poly.type
_entity_poly.pdbx_seq_one_letter_code
_entity_poly.pdbx_strand_id
1 'polypeptide(L)'
;MESAIPQQIRAELGQILSNLVLGDNEIRRSAEKVLNDKWLANQPEILLLALAEFSRQSPDAHMRAFAAILLRRLIFRPPLHAVPPPHPHQALASSKTTIYDHLSEATRGSLESILLAALREERDQSALKGVTETICELAVGSFERKRPFPELLSTASQLAESGDPMHRESAFRIFTNVPHLLWDQNPQQVVAVLESALKSTESTSVRHAALKACAVYLSSNDPGLQSQTVGLMYPVLVALSEFAPADQTKALETLTSLASDYRTAGLFRPHIETLTRLMEPFLNEQRQVDATATPTLANPGLPQFVWPPTGPAPPMDEEEALIERRWMPQQPPP
;
A
#
# COMPACT_ATOMS: atom_id res chain seq x y z
N MET A 1 -26.60 14.80 -3.55
CA MET A 1 -25.87 15.34 -4.72
C MET A 1 -26.47 14.70 -5.95
N GLU A 2 -27.12 15.51 -6.77
CA GLU A 2 -27.63 15.10 -8.08
C GLU A 2 -26.43 14.64 -8.93
N SER A 3 -26.56 13.50 -9.63
CA SER A 3 -25.47 12.97 -10.47
C SER A 3 -25.12 14.01 -11.52
N ALA A 4 -23.82 14.33 -11.64
CA ALA A 4 -23.35 15.33 -12.58
C ALA A 4 -23.42 14.83 -14.04
N ILE A 5 -23.79 13.56 -14.25
CA ILE A 5 -23.70 12.87 -15.53
C ILE A 5 -25.12 12.60 -16.05
N PRO A 6 -25.44 13.00 -17.30
CA PRO A 6 -26.72 12.68 -17.92
C PRO A 6 -27.03 11.18 -17.89
N GLN A 7 -28.26 10.82 -17.55
CA GLN A 7 -28.70 9.42 -17.41
C GLN A 7 -28.43 8.57 -18.66
N GLN A 8 -28.51 9.16 -19.85
CA GLN A 8 -28.16 8.52 -21.13
C GLN A 8 -26.71 8.04 -21.16
N ILE A 9 -25.77 8.90 -20.74
CA ILE A 9 -24.34 8.59 -20.72
C ILE A 9 -24.05 7.51 -19.69
N ARG A 10 -24.68 7.61 -18.51
CA ARG A 10 -24.56 6.60 -17.47
C ARG A 10 -25.04 5.23 -17.96
N ALA A 11 -26.17 5.16 -18.66
CA ALA A 11 -26.66 3.91 -19.24
C ALA A 11 -25.68 3.33 -20.29
N GLU A 12 -25.14 4.17 -21.17
CA GLU A 12 -24.16 3.74 -22.18
C GLU A 12 -22.88 3.19 -21.54
N LEU A 13 -22.29 3.94 -20.58
CA LEU A 13 -21.09 3.50 -19.86
C LEU A 13 -21.37 2.25 -19.03
N GLY A 14 -22.54 2.13 -18.41
CA GLY A 14 -22.95 0.93 -17.71
C GLY A 14 -22.93 -0.31 -18.61
N GLN A 15 -23.44 -0.20 -19.83
CA GLN A 15 -23.39 -1.30 -20.81
C GLN A 15 -21.95 -1.66 -21.21
N ILE A 16 -21.10 -0.66 -21.43
CA ILE A 16 -19.68 -0.88 -21.75
C ILE A 16 -18.99 -1.62 -20.60
N LEU A 17 -19.20 -1.19 -19.35
CA LEU A 17 -18.61 -1.84 -18.18
C LEU A 17 -19.11 -3.27 -18.01
N SER A 18 -20.41 -3.53 -18.21
CA SER A 18 -20.94 -4.89 -18.21
C SER A 18 -20.28 -5.77 -19.27
N ASN A 19 -20.10 -5.25 -20.49
CA ASN A 19 -19.46 -5.97 -21.59
C ASN A 19 -17.98 -6.28 -21.33
N LEU A 20 -17.27 -5.44 -20.57
CA LEU A 20 -15.88 -5.66 -20.19
C LEU A 20 -15.69 -6.84 -19.22
N VAL A 21 -16.72 -7.15 -18.44
CA VAL A 21 -16.70 -8.23 -17.44
C VAL A 21 -17.15 -9.57 -18.03
N LEU A 22 -17.77 -9.56 -19.23
CA LEU A 22 -18.17 -10.79 -19.92
C LEU A 22 -16.97 -11.63 -20.36
N GLY A 23 -17.14 -12.96 -20.35
CA GLY A 23 -16.10 -13.91 -20.77
C GLY A 23 -15.85 -14.01 -22.28
N ASP A 24 -16.66 -13.33 -23.10
CA ASP A 24 -16.50 -13.30 -24.55
C ASP A 24 -15.41 -12.30 -24.97
N ASN A 25 -14.34 -12.80 -25.59
CA ASN A 25 -13.19 -12.00 -25.99
C ASN A 25 -13.52 -10.94 -27.03
N GLU A 26 -14.43 -11.20 -27.97
CA GLU A 26 -14.78 -10.25 -29.03
C GLU A 26 -15.64 -9.11 -28.48
N ILE A 27 -16.61 -9.44 -27.61
CA ILE A 27 -17.43 -8.44 -26.92
C ILE A 27 -16.56 -7.56 -26.02
N ARG A 28 -15.66 -8.18 -25.24
CA ARG A 28 -14.72 -7.46 -24.38
C ARG A 28 -13.80 -6.54 -25.19
N ARG A 29 -13.18 -7.03 -26.27
CA ARG A 29 -12.29 -6.23 -27.13
C ARG A 29 -13.02 -5.06 -27.79
N SER A 30 -14.26 -5.28 -28.22
CA SER A 30 -15.11 -4.22 -28.76
C SER A 30 -15.43 -3.15 -27.71
N ALA A 31 -15.78 -3.56 -26.48
CA ALA A 31 -16.04 -2.66 -25.38
C ALA A 31 -14.78 -1.87 -24.96
N GLU A 32 -13.61 -2.50 -24.90
CA GLU A 32 -12.32 -1.84 -24.64
C GLU A 32 -12.01 -0.78 -25.69
N LYS A 33 -12.27 -1.08 -26.96
CA LYS A 33 -12.07 -0.12 -28.06
C LYS A 33 -12.97 1.10 -27.88
N VAL A 34 -14.25 0.90 -27.59
CA VAL A 34 -15.18 2.03 -27.34
C VAL A 34 -14.76 2.83 -26.11
N LEU A 35 -14.36 2.16 -25.03
CA LEU A 35 -13.87 2.82 -23.81
C LEU A 35 -12.66 3.72 -24.11
N ASN A 36 -11.67 3.21 -24.86
CA ASN A 36 -10.46 3.97 -25.16
C ASN A 36 -10.72 5.08 -26.19
N ASP A 37 -11.30 4.75 -27.33
CA ASP A 37 -11.41 5.65 -28.49
C ASP A 37 -12.47 6.73 -28.28
N LYS A 38 -13.63 6.38 -27.69
CA LYS A 38 -14.72 7.34 -27.48
C LYS A 38 -14.53 8.11 -26.18
N TRP A 39 -14.30 7.41 -25.07
CA TRP A 39 -14.37 7.99 -23.73
C TRP A 39 -13.03 8.47 -23.21
N LEU A 40 -12.02 7.59 -23.14
CA LEU A 40 -10.72 7.95 -22.57
C LEU A 40 -9.99 9.02 -23.40
N ALA A 41 -10.09 8.94 -24.73
CA ALA A 41 -9.43 9.88 -25.64
C ALA A 41 -10.15 11.25 -25.71
N ASN A 42 -11.48 11.29 -25.73
CA ASN A 42 -12.22 12.53 -26.00
C ASN A 42 -12.92 13.13 -24.77
N GLN A 43 -13.34 12.31 -23.80
CA GLN A 43 -14.12 12.73 -22.63
C GLN A 43 -13.63 12.05 -21.33
N PRO A 44 -12.33 12.15 -20.98
CA PRO A 44 -11.78 11.45 -19.83
C PRO A 44 -12.41 11.89 -18.50
N GLU A 45 -12.75 13.17 -18.33
CA GLU A 45 -13.40 13.66 -17.11
C GLU A 45 -14.74 12.96 -16.84
N ILE A 46 -15.59 12.87 -17.86
CA ILE A 46 -16.91 12.24 -17.77
C ILE A 46 -16.76 10.75 -17.46
N LEU A 47 -15.80 10.08 -18.10
CA LEU A 47 -15.52 8.68 -17.83
C LEU A 47 -15.10 8.45 -16.37
N LEU A 48 -14.14 9.21 -15.86
CA LEU A 48 -13.64 9.03 -14.50
C LEU A 48 -14.71 9.33 -13.45
N LEU A 49 -15.52 10.38 -13.66
CA LEU A 49 -16.66 10.67 -12.79
C LEU A 49 -17.69 9.55 -12.82
N ALA A 50 -17.99 8.99 -14.00
CA ALA A 50 -18.92 7.87 -14.11
C ALA A 50 -18.40 6.64 -13.37
N LEU A 51 -17.11 6.32 -13.49
CA LEU A 51 -16.49 5.20 -12.76
C LEU A 51 -16.57 5.40 -11.24
N ALA A 52 -16.36 6.63 -10.75
CA ALA A 52 -16.54 6.96 -9.34
C ALA A 52 -18.02 6.84 -8.90
N GLU A 53 -18.97 7.27 -9.72
CA GLU A 53 -20.39 7.10 -9.41
C GLU A 53 -20.81 5.63 -9.41
N PHE A 54 -20.30 4.83 -10.35
CA PHE A 54 -20.53 3.38 -10.37
C PHE A 54 -19.93 2.69 -9.17
N SER A 55 -18.75 3.10 -8.70
CA SER A 55 -18.11 2.53 -7.50
C SER A 55 -18.89 2.83 -6.21
N ARG A 56 -19.72 3.89 -6.19
CA ARG A 56 -20.61 4.19 -5.06
C ARG A 56 -22.01 3.61 -5.20
N GLN A 57 -22.65 3.79 -6.36
CA GLN A 57 -24.10 3.67 -6.51
C GLN A 57 -24.56 2.42 -7.26
N SER A 58 -23.65 1.62 -7.83
CA SER A 58 -24.07 0.39 -8.51
C SER A 58 -24.72 -0.57 -7.50
N PRO A 59 -25.87 -1.19 -7.85
CA PRO A 59 -26.51 -2.19 -6.97
C PRO A 59 -25.65 -3.44 -6.81
N ASP A 60 -24.89 -3.81 -7.85
CA ASP A 60 -23.97 -4.94 -7.84
C ASP A 60 -22.60 -4.53 -7.26
N ALA A 61 -22.17 -5.25 -6.21
CA ALA A 61 -20.88 -5.06 -5.55
C ALA A 61 -19.69 -5.38 -6.47
N HIS A 62 -19.83 -6.35 -7.38
CA HIS A 62 -18.77 -6.67 -8.34
C HIS A 62 -18.54 -5.51 -9.30
N MET A 63 -19.62 -4.89 -9.80
CA MET A 63 -19.53 -3.67 -10.59
C MET A 63 -18.95 -2.49 -9.79
N ARG A 64 -19.30 -2.33 -8.49
CA ARG A 64 -18.70 -1.29 -7.64
C ARG A 64 -17.18 -1.46 -7.52
N ALA A 65 -16.73 -2.67 -7.20
CA ALA A 65 -15.31 -3.03 -7.12
C ALA A 65 -14.59 -2.83 -8.45
N PHE A 66 -15.18 -3.32 -9.54
CA PHE A 66 -14.61 -3.22 -10.89
C PHE A 66 -14.44 -1.76 -11.34
N ALA A 67 -15.46 -0.93 -11.13
CA ALA A 67 -15.41 0.49 -11.47
C ALA A 67 -14.32 1.25 -10.70
N ALA A 68 -14.17 0.97 -9.39
CA ALA A 68 -13.09 1.54 -8.57
C ALA A 68 -11.71 1.13 -9.11
N ILE A 69 -11.49 -0.17 -9.37
CA ILE A 69 -10.23 -0.69 -9.90
C ILE A 69 -9.91 -0.08 -11.27
N LEU A 70 -10.91 0.06 -12.15
CA LEU A 70 -10.72 0.66 -13.47
C LEU A 70 -10.38 2.15 -13.35
N LEU A 71 -11.04 2.90 -12.47
CA LEU A 71 -10.71 4.30 -12.17
C LEU A 71 -9.24 4.43 -11.74
N ARG A 72 -8.81 3.63 -10.76
CA ARG A 72 -7.41 3.57 -10.27
C ARG A 72 -6.42 3.34 -11.40
N ARG A 73 -6.73 2.39 -12.29
CA ARG A 73 -5.86 2.01 -13.43
C ARG A 73 -5.79 3.08 -14.53
N LEU A 74 -6.75 4.00 -14.61
CA LEU A 74 -6.85 4.98 -15.70
C LEU A 74 -6.38 6.37 -15.29
N ILE A 75 -6.68 6.82 -14.07
CA ILE A 75 -6.54 8.22 -13.67
C ILE A 75 -5.10 8.76 -13.79
N PHE A 76 -4.08 7.93 -13.52
CA PHE A 76 -2.67 8.30 -13.65
C PHE A 76 -1.99 7.75 -14.91
N ARG A 77 -2.74 7.27 -15.92
CA ARG A 77 -2.15 6.92 -17.21
C ARG A 77 -1.76 8.17 -18.00
N PRO A 78 -0.73 8.09 -18.88
CA PRO A 78 -0.51 9.11 -19.89
C PRO A 78 -1.77 9.30 -20.76
N PRO A 79 -2.10 10.53 -21.17
CA PRO A 79 -3.21 10.78 -22.08
C PRO A 79 -2.94 10.11 -23.44
N LEU A 80 -3.99 9.57 -24.08
CA LEU A 80 -3.88 8.89 -25.38
C LEU A 80 -3.51 9.85 -26.52
N HIS A 81 -3.89 11.13 -26.40
CA HIS A 81 -3.46 12.19 -27.30
C HIS A 81 -2.49 13.10 -26.58
N ALA A 82 -1.29 13.25 -27.14
CA ALA A 82 -0.28 14.16 -26.62
C ALA A 82 -0.82 15.59 -26.69
N VAL A 83 -0.94 16.25 -25.55
CA VAL A 83 -1.19 17.69 -25.51
C VAL A 83 0.12 18.38 -25.94
N PRO A 84 0.13 19.21 -27.00
CA PRO A 84 1.34 19.87 -27.44
C PRO A 84 1.91 20.72 -26.31
N PRO A 85 3.22 20.66 -26.02
CA PRO A 85 3.81 21.51 -25.01
C PRO A 85 3.62 22.98 -25.41
N PRO A 86 3.22 23.87 -24.48
CA PRO A 86 3.01 25.29 -24.77
C PRO A 86 4.32 25.99 -25.20
N HIS A 87 5.49 25.41 -24.90
CA HIS A 87 6.79 25.96 -25.26
C HIS A 87 7.77 24.89 -25.78
N PRO A 88 8.46 25.14 -26.92
CA PRO A 88 9.39 24.18 -27.53
C PRO A 88 10.60 23.82 -26.66
N HIS A 89 10.93 24.64 -25.65
CA HIS A 89 12.02 24.36 -24.69
C HIS A 89 11.60 23.46 -23.51
N GLN A 90 10.32 23.13 -23.34
CA GLN A 90 9.83 22.19 -22.31
C GLN A 90 9.68 20.75 -22.82
N ALA A 91 10.04 20.47 -24.08
CA ALA A 91 9.90 19.14 -24.67
C ALA A 91 10.68 18.03 -23.93
N LEU A 92 11.78 18.37 -23.24
CA LEU A 92 12.54 17.45 -22.38
C LEU A 92 11.91 17.21 -20.99
N ALA A 93 10.98 18.08 -20.56
CA ALA A 93 10.22 17.96 -19.31
C ALA A 93 8.78 17.45 -19.54
N SER A 94 8.32 17.40 -20.79
CA SER A 94 6.98 16.93 -21.20
C SER A 94 6.75 15.43 -20.95
N SER A 95 7.78 14.68 -20.57
CA SER A 95 7.70 13.26 -20.29
C SER A 95 7.24 13.04 -18.85
N LYS A 96 5.91 13.08 -18.59
CA LYS A 96 5.16 12.42 -17.47
C LYS A 96 3.81 13.06 -17.12
N THR A 97 3.17 13.86 -17.98
CA THR A 97 1.79 14.28 -17.69
C THR A 97 0.84 13.08 -17.78
N THR A 98 -0.12 13.03 -16.86
CA THR A 98 -1.13 11.97 -16.76
C THR A 98 -2.51 12.56 -17.01
N ILE A 99 -3.53 11.71 -17.18
CA ILE A 99 -4.91 12.15 -17.31
C ILE A 99 -5.32 13.04 -16.13
N TYR A 100 -4.91 12.68 -14.90
CA TYR A 100 -5.13 13.49 -13.70
C TYR A 100 -4.67 14.95 -13.83
N ASP A 101 -3.53 15.17 -14.48
CA ASP A 101 -2.94 16.51 -14.67
C ASP A 101 -3.80 17.40 -15.56
N HIS A 102 -4.61 16.80 -16.43
CA HIS A 102 -5.49 17.48 -17.36
C HIS A 102 -6.93 17.66 -16.85
N LEU A 103 -7.27 17.09 -15.68
CA LEU A 103 -8.60 17.25 -15.09
C LEU A 103 -8.81 18.68 -14.57
N SER A 104 -10.01 19.20 -14.75
CA SER A 104 -10.48 20.40 -14.06
C SER A 104 -10.49 20.20 -12.53
N GLU A 105 -10.30 21.29 -11.80
CA GLU A 105 -10.28 21.25 -10.33
C GLU A 105 -11.63 20.81 -9.75
N ALA A 106 -12.73 21.18 -10.41
CA ALA A 106 -14.08 20.74 -10.06
C ALA A 106 -14.24 19.21 -10.21
N THR A 107 -13.66 18.63 -11.27
CA THR A 107 -13.68 17.17 -11.48
C THR A 107 -12.84 16.45 -10.42
N ARG A 108 -11.65 16.97 -10.06
CA ARG A 108 -10.84 16.40 -8.98
C ARG A 108 -11.57 16.39 -7.65
N GLY A 109 -12.14 17.54 -7.24
CA GLY A 109 -12.93 17.63 -6.00
C GLY A 109 -14.18 16.74 -6.02
N SER A 110 -14.82 16.57 -7.18
CA SER A 110 -15.96 15.67 -7.33
C SER A 110 -15.57 14.20 -7.17
N LEU A 111 -14.46 13.77 -7.79
CA LEU A 111 -13.92 12.41 -7.62
C LEU A 111 -13.64 12.12 -6.14
N GLU A 112 -12.97 13.05 -5.46
CA GLU A 112 -12.67 12.97 -4.03
C GLU A 112 -13.94 12.83 -3.19
N SER A 113 -14.91 13.73 -3.39
CA SER A 113 -16.18 13.70 -2.67
C SER A 113 -16.96 12.40 -2.90
N ILE A 114 -16.98 11.88 -4.14
CA ILE A 114 -17.70 10.64 -4.47
C ILE A 114 -17.01 9.44 -3.84
N LEU A 115 -15.68 9.33 -3.94
CA LEU A 115 -14.92 8.22 -3.37
C LEU A 115 -14.95 8.21 -1.84
N LEU A 116 -14.91 9.38 -1.18
CA LEU A 116 -15.09 9.47 0.27
C LEU A 116 -16.49 9.00 0.70
N ALA A 117 -17.52 9.33 -0.07
CA ALA A 117 -18.86 8.83 0.20
C ALA A 117 -18.94 7.31 -0.02
N ALA A 118 -18.37 6.79 -1.12
CA ALA A 118 -18.28 5.35 -1.37
C ALA A 118 -17.60 4.61 -0.23
N LEU A 119 -16.49 5.15 0.28
CA LEU A 119 -15.73 4.57 1.37
C LEU A 119 -16.53 4.47 2.69
N ARG A 120 -17.40 5.44 2.98
CA ARG A 120 -18.23 5.46 4.20
C ARG A 120 -19.51 4.62 4.11
N GLU A 121 -20.03 4.44 2.91
CA GLU A 121 -21.34 3.82 2.67
C GLU A 121 -21.25 2.33 2.29
N GLU A 122 -20.07 1.88 1.86
CA GLU A 122 -19.85 0.53 1.36
C GLU A 122 -20.02 -0.54 2.45
N ARG A 123 -20.62 -1.66 2.07
CA ARG A 123 -20.93 -2.78 2.95
C ARG A 123 -20.39 -4.12 2.44
N ASP A 124 -19.91 -4.16 1.19
CA ASP A 124 -19.25 -5.33 0.62
C ASP A 124 -17.73 -5.21 0.76
N GLN A 125 -17.07 -6.29 1.20
CA GLN A 125 -15.63 -6.29 1.49
C GLN A 125 -14.77 -6.13 0.23
N SER A 126 -15.18 -6.71 -0.89
CA SER A 126 -14.44 -6.63 -2.14
C SER A 126 -14.51 -5.22 -2.72
N ALA A 127 -15.72 -4.65 -2.74
CA ALA A 127 -15.93 -3.28 -3.18
C ALA A 127 -15.24 -2.26 -2.26
N LEU A 128 -15.32 -2.43 -0.93
CA LEU A 128 -14.66 -1.56 0.03
C LEU A 128 -13.14 -1.56 -0.17
N LYS A 129 -12.56 -2.75 -0.38
CA LYS A 129 -11.13 -2.88 -0.70
C LYS A 129 -10.79 -2.13 -1.99
N GLY A 130 -11.59 -2.31 -3.06
CA GLY A 130 -11.40 -1.62 -4.33
C GLY A 130 -11.43 -0.08 -4.19
N VAL A 131 -12.42 0.45 -3.46
CA VAL A 131 -12.53 1.89 -3.18
C VAL A 131 -11.36 2.38 -2.32
N THR A 132 -10.98 1.63 -1.29
CA THR A 132 -9.86 1.96 -0.39
C THR A 132 -8.54 2.05 -1.16
N GLU A 133 -8.22 1.07 -2.01
CA GLU A 133 -7.01 1.11 -2.84
C GLU A 133 -7.04 2.29 -3.82
N THR A 134 -8.21 2.58 -4.40
CA THR A 134 -8.39 3.68 -5.37
C THR A 134 -8.18 5.04 -4.71
N ILE A 135 -8.74 5.26 -3.52
CA ILE A 135 -8.58 6.54 -2.81
C ILE A 135 -7.15 6.72 -2.28
N CYS A 136 -6.46 5.62 -1.91
CA CYS A 136 -5.05 5.69 -1.51
C CYS A 136 -4.16 6.15 -2.68
N GLU A 137 -4.30 5.53 -3.85
CA GLU A 137 -3.52 5.93 -5.03
C GLU A 137 -3.85 7.36 -5.47
N LEU A 138 -5.13 7.75 -5.41
CA LEU A 138 -5.53 9.13 -5.69
C LEU A 138 -4.84 10.11 -4.75
N ALA A 139 -4.83 9.83 -3.44
CA ALA A 139 -4.21 10.70 -2.45
C ALA A 139 -2.70 10.81 -2.64
N VAL A 140 -2.01 9.69 -2.87
CA VAL A 140 -0.56 9.69 -3.16
C VAL A 140 -0.26 10.47 -4.44
N GLY A 141 -0.96 10.19 -5.53
CA GLY A 141 -0.72 10.87 -6.80
C GLY A 141 -1.11 12.35 -6.78
N SER A 142 -2.09 12.75 -5.97
CA SER A 142 -2.44 14.17 -5.73
C SER A 142 -1.36 14.87 -4.89
N PHE A 143 -0.88 14.20 -3.84
CA PHE A 143 0.18 14.72 -2.97
C PHE A 143 1.50 14.95 -3.72
N GLU A 144 1.91 14.03 -4.60
CA GLU A 144 3.07 14.19 -5.49
C GLU A 144 2.98 15.45 -6.37
N ARG A 145 1.75 15.88 -6.67
CA ARG A 145 1.42 17.09 -7.44
C ARG A 145 1.20 18.32 -6.55
N LYS A 146 1.61 18.24 -5.28
CA LYS A 146 1.48 19.30 -4.27
C LYS A 146 0.03 19.72 -4.01
N ARG A 147 -0.92 18.80 -4.17
CA ARG A 147 -2.33 19.01 -3.87
C ARG A 147 -2.73 18.06 -2.72
N PRO A 148 -2.67 18.52 -1.46
CA PRO A 148 -3.03 17.66 -0.33
C PRO A 148 -4.53 17.34 -0.34
N PHE A 149 -4.89 16.18 0.22
CA PHE A 149 -6.27 15.69 0.33
C PHE A 149 -6.66 15.50 1.82
N PRO A 150 -6.85 16.60 2.58
CA PRO A 150 -7.02 16.54 4.04
C PRO A 150 -8.32 15.84 4.47
N GLU A 151 -9.37 15.87 3.66
CA GLU A 151 -10.65 15.22 3.95
C GLU A 151 -10.53 13.69 4.06
N LEU A 152 -9.50 13.11 3.42
CA LEU A 152 -9.19 11.69 3.55
C LEU A 152 -8.76 11.34 4.98
N LEU A 153 -7.93 12.17 5.63
CA LEU A 153 -7.53 11.94 7.02
C LEU A 153 -8.75 11.96 7.94
N SER A 154 -9.60 12.99 7.82
CA SER A 154 -10.84 13.08 8.60
C SER A 154 -11.70 11.82 8.44
N THR A 155 -11.85 11.33 7.20
CA THR A 155 -12.66 10.14 6.93
C THR A 155 -11.98 8.89 7.47
N ALA A 156 -10.68 8.72 7.28
CA ALA A 156 -9.94 7.57 7.81
C ALA A 156 -9.98 7.50 9.34
N SER A 157 -9.86 8.63 10.05
CA SER A 157 -10.01 8.68 11.51
C SER A 157 -11.40 8.24 11.97
N GLN A 158 -12.47 8.71 11.30
CA GLN A 158 -13.84 8.26 11.61
C GLN A 158 -14.03 6.75 11.38
N LEU A 159 -13.41 6.22 10.32
CA LEU A 159 -13.47 4.79 10.02
C LEU A 159 -12.67 3.95 11.02
N ALA A 160 -11.56 4.47 11.55
CA ALA A 160 -10.77 3.81 12.59
C ALA A 160 -11.55 3.65 13.90
N GLU A 161 -12.47 4.57 14.18
CA GLU A 161 -13.37 4.54 15.36
C GLU A 161 -14.73 3.86 15.08
N SER A 162 -14.94 3.37 13.85
CA SER A 162 -16.20 2.72 13.46
C SER A 162 -16.45 1.44 14.25
N GLY A 163 -17.72 1.14 14.55
CA GLY A 163 -18.12 -0.16 15.11
C GLY A 163 -17.92 -1.33 14.13
N ASP A 164 -17.76 -1.06 12.84
CA ASP A 164 -17.59 -2.07 11.80
C ASP A 164 -16.09 -2.41 11.59
N PRO A 165 -15.68 -3.67 11.80
CA PRO A 165 -14.29 -4.09 11.62
C PRO A 165 -13.77 -3.91 10.18
N MET A 166 -14.63 -3.98 9.16
CA MET A 166 -14.21 -3.78 7.76
C MET A 166 -13.79 -2.32 7.51
N HIS A 167 -14.52 -1.38 8.10
CA HIS A 167 -14.19 0.04 8.05
C HIS A 167 -12.92 0.35 8.85
N ARG A 168 -12.78 -0.21 10.07
CA ARG A 168 -11.54 -0.06 10.85
C ARG A 168 -10.33 -0.60 10.09
N GLU A 169 -10.44 -1.79 9.51
CA GLU A 169 -9.37 -2.37 8.69
C GLU A 169 -9.00 -1.44 7.52
N SER A 170 -9.99 -0.88 6.85
CA SER A 170 -9.79 0.04 5.72
C SER A 170 -9.10 1.34 6.14
N ALA A 171 -9.41 1.88 7.33
CA ALA A 171 -8.72 3.03 7.89
C ALA A 171 -7.22 2.79 8.09
N PHE A 172 -6.85 1.66 8.71
CA PHE A 172 -5.45 1.32 8.91
C PHE A 172 -4.73 1.00 7.60
N ARG A 173 -5.43 0.46 6.59
CA ARG A 173 -4.90 0.34 5.22
C ARG A 173 -4.62 1.72 4.62
N ILE A 174 -5.48 2.72 4.82
CA ILE A 174 -5.23 4.10 4.35
C ILE A 174 -3.99 4.67 5.04
N PHE A 175 -3.86 4.54 6.36
CA PHE A 175 -2.66 5.00 7.08
C PHE A 175 -1.38 4.30 6.63
N THR A 176 -1.46 3.03 6.23
CA THR A 176 -0.33 2.27 5.67
C THR A 176 0.07 2.78 4.29
N ASN A 177 -0.89 3.01 3.39
CA ASN A 177 -0.62 3.35 1.99
C ASN A 177 -0.44 4.86 1.75
N VAL A 178 -0.90 5.69 2.69
CA VAL A 178 -0.86 7.15 2.60
C VAL A 178 -0.25 7.73 3.89
N PRO A 179 1.01 7.38 4.23
CA PRO A 179 1.60 7.72 5.53
C PRO A 179 1.77 9.23 5.74
N HIS A 180 1.86 10.01 4.66
CA HIS A 180 1.96 11.46 4.73
C HIS A 180 0.73 12.14 5.35
N LEU A 181 -0.41 11.45 5.45
CA LEU A 181 -1.57 11.95 6.19
C LEU A 181 -1.26 12.12 7.69
N LEU A 182 -0.26 11.39 8.22
CA LEU A 182 0.07 11.38 9.64
C LEU A 182 1.22 12.31 10.02
N TRP A 183 1.97 12.86 9.06
CA TRP A 183 3.18 13.65 9.34
C TRP A 183 2.92 14.93 10.14
N ASP A 184 1.82 15.63 9.86
CA ASP A 184 1.45 16.87 10.54
C ASP A 184 0.57 16.65 11.78
N GLN A 185 0.35 15.41 12.19
CA GLN A 185 -0.51 15.05 13.31
C GLN A 185 0.26 15.00 14.63
N ASN A 186 -0.47 15.12 15.75
CA ASN A 186 0.13 14.95 17.07
C ASN A 186 0.62 13.49 17.24
N PRO A 187 1.92 13.25 17.50
CA PRO A 187 2.45 11.88 17.54
C PRO A 187 1.81 10.98 18.59
N GLN A 188 1.49 11.53 19.77
CA GLN A 188 0.86 10.79 20.86
C GLN A 188 -0.57 10.35 20.50
N GLN A 189 -1.33 11.19 19.79
CA GLN A 189 -2.67 10.84 19.32
C GLN A 189 -2.61 9.71 18.29
N VAL A 190 -1.68 9.80 17.32
CA VAL A 190 -1.48 8.75 16.31
C VAL A 190 -1.10 7.43 16.98
N VAL A 191 -0.15 7.45 17.92
CA VAL A 191 0.25 6.27 18.70
C VAL A 191 -0.93 5.67 19.45
N ALA A 192 -1.76 6.49 20.11
CA ALA A 192 -2.92 6.00 20.86
C ALA A 192 -3.95 5.29 19.95
N VAL A 193 -4.23 5.84 18.77
CA VAL A 193 -5.14 5.22 17.80
C VAL A 193 -4.58 3.89 17.30
N LEU A 194 -3.30 3.87 16.90
CA LEU A 194 -2.63 2.65 16.42
C LEU A 194 -2.55 1.56 17.48
N GLU A 195 -2.14 1.90 18.70
CA GLU A 195 -2.08 0.99 19.84
C GLU A 195 -3.46 0.42 20.18
N SER A 196 -4.51 1.24 20.13
CA SER A 196 -5.88 0.78 20.41
C SER A 196 -6.32 -0.36 19.50
N ALA A 197 -5.87 -0.35 18.24
CA ALA A 197 -6.23 -1.33 17.23
C ALA A 197 -5.37 -2.62 17.24
N LEU A 198 -4.31 -2.65 18.04
CA LEU A 198 -3.49 -3.84 18.24
C LEU A 198 -4.03 -4.78 19.33
N LYS A 199 -4.97 -4.29 20.17
CA LYS A 199 -5.57 -5.05 21.27
C LYS A 199 -6.20 -6.36 20.81
N SER A 200 -6.08 -7.41 21.62
CA SER A 200 -6.61 -8.75 21.33
C SER A 200 -8.14 -8.82 21.18
N THR A 201 -8.88 -7.80 21.64
CA THR A 201 -10.33 -7.67 21.46
C THR A 201 -10.75 -7.31 20.03
N GLU A 202 -9.81 -6.80 19.21
CA GLU A 202 -10.07 -6.45 17.82
C GLU A 202 -10.03 -7.66 16.88
N SER A 203 -10.64 -7.55 15.70
CA SER A 203 -10.58 -8.61 14.70
C SER A 203 -9.13 -8.82 14.22
N THR A 204 -8.77 -10.06 13.87
CA THR A 204 -7.45 -10.38 13.35
C THR A 204 -7.08 -9.54 12.12
N SER A 205 -8.05 -9.21 11.25
CA SER A 205 -7.80 -8.39 10.07
C SER A 205 -7.49 -6.93 10.42
N VAL A 206 -8.19 -6.34 11.39
CA VAL A 206 -7.91 -5.00 11.91
C VAL A 206 -6.54 -4.97 12.57
N ARG A 207 -6.22 -5.95 13.42
CA ARG A 207 -4.92 -6.04 14.10
C ARG A 207 -3.76 -6.14 13.10
N HIS A 208 -3.90 -6.92 12.02
CA HIS A 208 -2.89 -6.97 10.95
C HIS A 208 -2.75 -5.65 10.19
N ALA A 209 -3.86 -4.99 9.86
CA ALA A 209 -3.83 -3.70 9.19
C ALA A 209 -3.18 -2.63 10.09
N ALA A 210 -3.52 -2.62 11.38
CA ALA A 210 -2.92 -1.75 12.38
C ALA A 210 -1.43 -2.03 12.56
N LEU A 211 -1.00 -3.30 12.62
CA LEU A 211 0.41 -3.68 12.68
C LEU A 211 1.20 -3.11 11.50
N LYS A 212 0.65 -3.20 10.28
CA LYS A 212 1.26 -2.60 9.08
C LYS A 212 1.32 -1.08 9.16
N ALA A 213 0.26 -0.44 9.62
CA ALA A 213 0.23 1.00 9.83
C ALA A 213 1.28 1.44 10.87
N CYS A 214 1.46 0.69 11.97
CA CYS A 214 2.49 0.94 12.96
C CYS A 214 3.89 0.84 12.34
N ALA A 215 4.15 -0.21 11.56
CA ALA A 215 5.43 -0.41 10.92
C ALA A 215 5.78 0.72 9.93
N VAL A 216 4.80 1.14 9.11
CA VAL A 216 5.00 2.26 8.19
C VAL A 216 5.14 3.58 8.94
N TYR A 217 4.36 3.82 10.00
CA TYR A 217 4.48 5.05 10.78
C TYR A 217 5.85 5.16 11.45
N LEU A 218 6.33 4.08 12.07
CA LEU A 218 7.66 4.05 12.70
C LEU A 218 8.81 4.24 11.70
N SER A 219 8.66 3.82 10.43
CA SER A 219 9.70 3.96 9.40
C SER A 219 9.66 5.26 8.61
N SER A 220 8.48 5.88 8.50
CA SER A 220 8.28 7.11 7.72
C SER A 220 8.29 8.39 8.56
N ASN A 221 8.26 8.30 9.89
CA ASN A 221 8.24 9.46 10.76
C ASN A 221 9.61 10.14 10.90
N ASP A 222 9.59 11.43 11.27
CA ASP A 222 10.81 12.20 11.55
C ASP A 222 11.61 11.55 12.71
N PRO A 223 12.92 11.27 12.52
CA PRO A 223 13.79 10.81 13.60
C PRO A 223 13.73 11.66 14.88
N GLY A 224 13.46 12.97 14.78
CA GLY A 224 13.28 13.86 15.92
C GLY A 224 12.08 13.50 16.81
N LEU A 225 11.09 12.78 16.28
CA LEU A 225 9.89 12.35 16.99
C LEU A 225 10.02 10.95 17.60
N GLN A 226 11.16 10.28 17.43
CA GLN A 226 11.37 8.90 17.88
C GLN A 226 11.10 8.70 19.37
N SER A 227 11.46 9.65 20.23
CA SER A 227 11.19 9.56 21.69
C SER A 227 9.70 9.51 22.03
N GLN A 228 8.85 10.04 21.16
CA GLN A 228 7.39 10.08 21.33
C GLN A 228 6.69 8.87 20.70
N THR A 229 7.33 8.20 19.74
CA THR A 229 6.73 7.08 18.99
C THR A 229 7.31 5.71 19.34
N VAL A 230 8.53 5.64 19.90
CA VAL A 230 9.22 4.38 20.22
C VAL A 230 8.42 3.47 21.17
N GLY A 231 7.57 4.04 22.03
CA GLY A 231 6.67 3.28 22.90
C GLY A 231 5.74 2.33 22.15
N LEU A 232 5.42 2.62 20.88
CA LEU A 232 4.57 1.77 20.03
C LEU A 232 5.22 0.41 19.71
N MET A 233 6.54 0.27 19.83
CA MET A 233 7.23 -0.99 19.56
C MET A 233 6.79 -2.11 20.52
N TYR A 234 6.54 -1.79 21.79
CA TYR A 234 6.10 -2.80 22.74
C TYR A 234 4.72 -3.40 22.39
N PRO A 235 3.65 -2.60 22.17
CA PRO A 235 2.36 -3.11 21.67
C PRO A 235 2.47 -3.91 20.37
N VAL A 236 3.34 -3.49 19.44
CA VAL A 236 3.61 -4.21 18.19
C VAL A 236 4.12 -5.62 18.44
N LEU A 237 5.08 -5.79 19.35
CA LEU A 237 5.65 -7.09 19.69
C LEU A 237 4.70 -7.97 20.51
N VAL A 238 3.90 -7.36 21.39
CA VAL A 238 2.84 -8.08 22.10
C VAL A 238 1.81 -8.61 21.11
N ALA A 239 1.30 -7.78 20.21
CA ALA A 239 0.34 -8.19 19.19
C ALA A 239 0.88 -9.34 18.33
N LEU A 240 2.18 -9.28 17.96
CA LEU A 240 2.87 -10.35 17.25
C LEU A 240 2.78 -11.70 17.98
N SER A 241 3.02 -11.71 19.29
CA SER A 241 2.96 -12.92 20.12
C SER A 241 1.57 -13.51 20.29
N GLU A 242 0.53 -12.69 20.14
CA GLU A 242 -0.87 -13.06 20.31
C GLU A 242 -1.54 -13.57 19.02
N PHE A 243 -0.92 -13.41 17.84
CA PHE A 243 -1.46 -13.99 16.61
C PHE A 243 -1.40 -15.52 16.65
N ALA A 244 -2.33 -16.17 15.96
CA ALA A 244 -2.24 -17.61 15.73
C ALA A 244 -1.04 -17.94 14.83
N PRO A 245 -0.43 -19.15 14.91
CA PRO A 245 0.77 -19.50 14.14
C PRO A 245 0.67 -19.22 12.63
N ALA A 246 -0.49 -19.49 12.01
CA ALA A 246 -0.73 -19.24 10.58
C ALA A 246 -0.70 -17.75 10.18
N ASP A 247 -1.00 -16.86 11.13
CA ASP A 247 -1.04 -15.41 10.93
C ASP A 247 0.23 -14.72 11.41
N GLN A 248 0.98 -15.35 12.33
CA GLN A 248 2.26 -14.85 12.81
C GLN A 248 3.27 -14.65 11.68
N THR A 249 3.36 -15.53 10.68
CA THR A 249 4.29 -15.34 9.54
C THR A 249 4.01 -14.04 8.80
N LYS A 250 2.74 -13.72 8.50
CA LYS A 250 2.34 -12.46 7.84
C LYS A 250 2.64 -11.24 8.70
N ALA A 251 2.48 -11.38 10.02
CA ALA A 251 2.84 -10.34 10.97
C ALA A 251 4.36 -10.12 11.03
N LEU A 252 5.16 -11.18 10.98
CA LEU A 252 6.63 -11.10 10.93
C LEU A 252 7.13 -10.43 9.64
N GLU A 253 6.57 -10.79 8.49
CA GLU A 253 6.89 -10.16 7.20
C GLU A 253 6.72 -8.64 7.24
N THR A 254 5.73 -8.16 8.00
CA THR A 254 5.49 -6.73 8.20
C THR A 254 6.66 -6.07 8.93
N LEU A 255 7.22 -6.73 9.95
CA LEU A 255 8.34 -6.22 10.74
C LEU A 255 9.70 -6.37 10.03
N THR A 256 9.83 -7.25 9.04
CA THR A 256 11.06 -7.37 8.25
C THR A 256 11.47 -6.02 7.65
N SER A 257 10.51 -5.25 7.13
CA SER A 257 10.76 -3.92 6.58
C SER A 257 11.38 -2.95 7.60
N LEU A 258 10.89 -2.98 8.85
CA LEU A 258 11.43 -2.19 9.96
C LEU A 258 12.83 -2.65 10.38
N ALA A 259 13.07 -3.96 10.37
CA ALA A 259 14.35 -4.53 10.75
C ALA A 259 15.45 -4.29 9.68
N SER A 260 15.06 -4.16 8.42
CA SER A 260 15.97 -3.93 7.30
C SER A 260 16.42 -2.48 7.13
N ASP A 261 15.67 -1.49 7.63
CA ASP A 261 16.08 -0.07 7.58
C ASP A 261 16.98 0.27 8.78
N TYR A 262 18.20 0.76 8.51
CA TYR A 262 19.19 1.13 9.52
C TYR A 262 18.68 2.18 10.52
N ARG A 263 17.74 3.04 10.11
CA ARG A 263 17.14 4.08 10.96
C ARG A 263 16.21 3.50 12.00
N THR A 264 15.53 2.39 11.69
CA THR A 264 14.53 1.76 12.56
C THR A 264 15.02 0.48 13.22
N ALA A 265 16.09 -0.16 12.73
CA ALA A 265 16.65 -1.38 13.32
C ALA A 265 16.98 -1.20 14.81
N GLY A 266 17.42 0.00 15.20
CA GLY A 266 17.70 0.34 16.60
C GLY A 266 16.49 0.26 17.53
N LEU A 267 15.26 0.37 17.00
CA LEU A 267 14.01 0.27 17.78
C LEU A 267 13.84 -1.12 18.43
N PHE A 268 14.43 -2.17 17.84
CA PHE A 268 14.33 -3.52 18.38
C PHE A 268 15.32 -3.79 19.50
N ARG A 269 16.36 -2.96 19.68
CA ARG A 269 17.45 -3.19 20.64
C ARG A 269 16.96 -3.43 22.09
N PRO A 270 15.98 -2.67 22.62
CA PRO A 270 15.45 -2.90 23.97
C PRO A 270 14.64 -4.21 24.09
N HIS A 271 14.27 -4.82 22.96
CA HIS A 271 13.34 -5.94 22.88
C HIS A 271 13.97 -7.23 22.34
N ILE A 272 15.29 -7.27 22.14
CA ILE A 272 15.99 -8.43 21.58
C ILE A 272 15.70 -9.71 22.36
N GLU A 273 15.69 -9.66 23.70
CA GLU A 273 15.41 -10.84 24.52
C GLU A 273 13.97 -11.35 24.37
N THR A 274 13.01 -10.43 24.21
CA THR A 274 11.61 -10.79 23.95
C THR A 274 11.47 -11.43 22.56
N LEU A 275 12.15 -10.86 21.57
CA LEU A 275 12.17 -11.39 20.20
C LEU A 275 12.79 -12.78 20.13
N THR A 276 13.91 -13.02 20.82
CA THR A 276 14.56 -14.34 20.79
C THR A 276 13.63 -15.42 21.34
N ARG A 277 12.93 -15.16 22.46
CA ARG A 277 11.95 -16.10 23.02
C ARG A 277 10.75 -16.29 22.10
N LEU A 278 10.29 -15.23 21.45
CA LEU A 278 9.18 -15.28 20.50
C LEU A 278 9.54 -16.10 19.24
N MET A 279 10.80 -16.07 18.82
CA MET A 279 11.30 -16.77 17.63
C MET A 279 11.61 -18.25 17.87
N GLU A 280 11.82 -18.68 19.12
CA GLU A 280 12.15 -20.07 19.48
C GLU A 280 11.19 -21.12 18.87
N PRO A 281 9.85 -20.97 18.91
CA PRO A 281 8.95 -21.93 18.30
C PRO A 281 9.14 -22.07 16.79
N PHE A 282 9.32 -20.96 16.06
CA PHE A 282 9.49 -20.97 14.60
C PHE A 282 10.79 -21.67 14.18
N LEU A 283 11.87 -21.43 14.93
CA LEU A 283 13.17 -22.05 14.69
C LEU A 283 13.17 -23.56 15.00
N ASN A 284 12.30 -23.99 15.91
CA ASN A 284 12.16 -25.39 16.29
C ASN A 284 11.15 -26.14 15.41
N GLU A 285 10.07 -25.50 14.94
CA GLU A 285 9.10 -26.08 14.01
C GLU A 285 9.73 -26.42 12.65
N GLN A 286 10.58 -25.53 12.10
CA GLN A 286 11.37 -25.83 10.90
C GLN A 286 12.27 -27.06 11.08
N ARG A 287 12.66 -27.38 12.32
CA ARG A 287 13.53 -28.52 12.63
C ARG A 287 12.75 -29.84 12.74
N GLN A 288 11.42 -29.81 12.94
CA GLN A 288 10.58 -31.01 13.05
C GLN A 288 10.02 -31.50 11.72
N VAL A 289 9.88 -30.64 10.70
CA VAL A 289 9.31 -31.03 9.39
C VAL A 289 10.22 -31.99 8.60
N ASP A 290 11.52 -32.09 8.94
CA ASP A 290 12.50 -32.97 8.28
C ASP A 290 13.04 -34.12 9.17
N ALA A 291 12.34 -34.50 10.24
CA ALA A 291 12.75 -35.67 11.04
C ALA A 291 12.27 -37.02 10.45
N THR A 292 11.33 -37.02 9.49
CA THR A 292 10.82 -38.25 8.84
C THR A 292 10.79 -38.21 7.31
N ALA A 293 11.16 -37.08 6.68
CA ALA A 293 11.31 -36.99 5.24
C ALA A 293 12.76 -37.30 4.84
N THR A 294 13.12 -38.58 4.77
CA THR A 294 14.29 -38.97 3.96
C THR A 294 14.05 -38.58 2.51
N PRO A 295 14.93 -37.77 1.93
CA PRO A 295 15.77 -38.32 0.89
C PRO A 295 17.24 -38.01 1.18
N THR A 296 18.11 -38.96 0.85
CA THR A 296 19.58 -38.83 0.83
C THR A 296 20.34 -39.15 2.13
N LEU A 297 20.03 -40.29 2.77
CA LEU A 297 21.07 -41.10 3.45
C LEU A 297 21.85 -41.92 2.42
N ALA A 298 22.48 -41.24 1.45
CA ALA A 298 23.35 -41.88 0.47
C ALA A 298 24.40 -40.90 -0.07
N ASN A 299 25.08 -40.13 0.79
CA ASN A 299 26.45 -39.69 0.47
C ASN A 299 27.19 -39.17 1.71
N PRO A 300 28.16 -39.91 2.28
CA PRO A 300 28.94 -39.46 3.44
C PRO A 300 30.03 -38.42 3.10
N GLY A 301 29.82 -37.59 2.06
CA GLY A 301 30.90 -36.84 1.41
C GLY A 301 30.65 -35.36 1.13
N LEU A 302 29.56 -34.74 1.61
CA LEU A 302 29.36 -33.29 1.45
C LEU A 302 29.55 -32.56 2.78
N PRO A 303 30.31 -31.45 2.80
CA PRO A 303 30.56 -30.70 4.02
C PRO A 303 29.26 -30.03 4.49
N GLN A 304 29.00 -30.16 5.79
CA GLN A 304 27.95 -29.40 6.48
C GLN A 304 28.18 -27.90 6.24
N PHE A 305 27.10 -27.16 6.06
CA PHE A 305 27.16 -25.70 5.97
C PHE A 305 27.72 -25.13 7.29
N VAL A 306 28.91 -24.52 7.22
CA VAL A 306 29.56 -23.85 8.36
C VAL A 306 29.73 -22.38 8.01
N TRP A 307 29.22 -21.51 8.88
CA TRP A 307 29.43 -20.07 8.82
C TRP A 307 30.34 -19.61 9.96
N PRO A 308 31.38 -18.79 9.70
CA PRO A 308 31.81 -18.31 8.39
C PRO A 308 32.49 -19.44 7.57
N PRO A 309 32.51 -19.34 6.23
CA PRO A 309 33.11 -20.36 5.38
C PRO A 309 34.59 -20.53 5.72
N THR A 310 34.97 -21.72 6.19
CA THR A 310 36.36 -22.08 6.45
C THR A 310 37.03 -22.47 5.13
N GLY A 311 37.35 -21.48 4.31
CA GLY A 311 38.11 -21.64 3.08
C GLY A 311 38.85 -20.35 2.74
N PRO A 312 39.99 -20.41 2.03
CA PRO A 312 40.64 -19.19 1.55
C PRO A 312 39.64 -18.45 0.66
N ALA A 313 39.39 -17.17 0.98
CA ALA A 313 38.54 -16.31 0.19
C ALA A 313 39.01 -16.32 -1.27
N PRO A 314 38.10 -16.38 -2.26
CA PRO A 314 38.49 -16.22 -3.65
C PRO A 314 39.21 -14.87 -3.82
N PRO A 315 40.19 -14.78 -4.74
CA PRO A 315 40.92 -13.53 -4.96
C PRO A 315 39.92 -12.43 -5.32
N MET A 316 39.96 -11.37 -4.52
CA MET A 316 39.08 -10.21 -4.63
C MET A 316 39.28 -9.56 -6.00
N ASP A 317 38.20 -9.40 -6.77
CA ASP A 317 38.25 -8.69 -8.04
C ASP A 317 38.74 -7.25 -7.80
N GLU A 318 39.61 -6.72 -8.68
CA GLU A 318 40.22 -5.38 -8.53
C GLU A 318 39.15 -4.27 -8.40
N GLU A 319 37.95 -4.49 -8.92
CA GLU A 319 36.81 -3.59 -8.82
C GLU A 319 36.20 -3.57 -7.40
N GLU A 320 36.19 -4.71 -6.71
CA GLU A 320 35.70 -4.84 -5.33
C GLU A 320 36.72 -4.23 -4.32
N ALA A 321 38.02 -4.37 -4.61
CA ALA A 321 39.11 -3.71 -3.89
C ALA A 321 39.04 -2.17 -3.97
N LEU A 322 38.58 -1.64 -5.11
CA LEU A 322 38.38 -0.20 -5.34
C LEU A 322 37.14 0.33 -4.59
N ILE A 323 36.11 -0.50 -4.44
CA ILE A 323 34.90 -0.15 -3.69
C ILE A 323 35.20 -0.10 -2.18
N GLU A 324 35.91 -1.08 -1.62
CA GLU A 324 36.27 -1.08 -0.19
C GLU A 324 37.17 0.11 0.21
N ARG A 325 38.12 0.49 -0.65
CA ARG A 325 38.99 1.67 -0.40
C ARG A 325 38.24 3.00 -0.39
N ARG A 326 37.05 3.06 -0.99
CA ARG A 326 36.22 4.28 -1.04
C ARG A 326 35.43 4.51 0.25
N TRP A 327 35.23 3.48 1.06
CA TRP A 327 34.37 3.51 2.25
C TRP A 327 35.10 3.38 3.59
N MET A 328 36.43 3.23 3.59
CA MET A 328 37.24 3.28 4.80
C MET A 328 37.42 4.74 5.28
N PRO A 329 37.16 5.06 6.56
CA PRO A 329 37.47 6.38 7.10
C PRO A 329 38.99 6.59 7.12
N GLN A 330 39.45 7.65 6.44
CA GLN A 330 40.84 8.09 6.45
C GLN A 330 41.27 8.42 7.89
N GLN A 331 42.29 7.73 8.41
CA GLN A 331 42.94 8.14 9.66
C GLN A 331 43.59 9.53 9.46
N PRO A 332 43.52 10.43 10.46
CA PRO A 332 44.21 11.70 10.37
C PRO A 332 45.74 11.49 10.47
N PRO A 333 46.56 12.31 9.77
CA PRO A 333 48.01 12.19 9.80
C PRO A 333 48.59 12.60 11.17
N PRO A 334 49.84 12.19 11.48
CA PRO A 334 50.49 12.40 12.77
C PRO A 334 50.79 13.87 13.11
#